data_AF-A0A9N9X0F1-F1
#
_entry.id   AF-A0A9N9X0F1-F1
#
_cell.length_a   1.000
_cell.length_b   1.000
_cell.length_c   1.000
_cell.angle_alpha   90.00
_cell.angle_beta   90.00
_cell.angle_gamma   90.00
#
_symmetry.space_group_name_H-M   'P 1'
#
loop_
_entity.id
_entity.type
_entity.pdbx_description
1 polymer ?
#
loop_
_entity_poly.entity_id
_entity_poly.type
_entity_poly.pdbx_seq_one_letter_code
_entity_poly.pdbx_strand_id
1 'polypeptide(L)'
;MILPLLTSILILASPLSALKCDFHIDGYKNYICELSNATPNEQSFTHTIDGYDDANVTIVSSIIDENSTLAVLDDFLMRKFENLRKIEISFFHVKEVAAGAFEVCDNIEEISLNRNDLEELPAGVFKSCKNLKILKLASNKFTRIPVDSFEGLDSLEVLKIDNNPLIEVMSDDFRYLTGLKQIFISGSGIKKFNDSNLGNLEVMDLRSNDLMSFEVRNALNLCSLNLSRNSLTSLRFSSGSNLTELDISMNSLFNLPSSIFKELNNLKILKLSWNPQIFKNTSHSIFEGLANLEVLEFKSCGITEISGSSFYSLDNLQELDLSHNSIQELPYIFSYRNLENLKVLKIASNSLKGIKSTTFMKLTSLTILDLSHNSIKKIGKNSFKFLENLEKLNLGSNRIEVLEINMFPGEGSKLVELDVSYNLIKAIEPGFLTRNLKILGADNPCVDESAGNSLDICFGNYEELKIEPTTTTTEATTDEKLDFSLQDLLITLICILFIAIVLIFIAFYINGILNLFGVYEKPTVKDDIPSSVTYQKF
;
A
#
# COMPACT_ATOMS: atom_id res chain seq x y z
N MET A 1 -65.02 -24.96 41.59
CA MET A 1 -64.47 -25.98 40.68
C MET A 1 -64.31 -25.35 39.31
N ILE A 2 -63.06 -25.01 39.00
CA ILE A 2 -62.37 -24.84 37.70
C ILE A 2 -63.24 -24.65 36.44
N LEU A 3 -63.11 -23.46 35.83
CA LEU A 3 -63.36 -23.16 34.41
C LEU A 3 -61.96 -22.93 33.77
N PRO A 4 -61.64 -23.45 32.58
CA PRO A 4 -60.27 -23.39 32.05
C PRO A 4 -59.93 -21.98 31.56
N LEU A 5 -58.71 -21.54 31.87
CA LEU A 5 -58.08 -20.36 31.30
C LEU A 5 -57.92 -20.56 29.78
N LEU A 6 -58.65 -19.76 29.00
CA LEU A 6 -58.19 -19.37 27.67
C LEU A 6 -56.92 -18.54 27.87
N THR A 7 -55.76 -19.14 27.65
CA THR A 7 -54.55 -18.40 27.29
C THR A 7 -54.72 -17.97 25.84
N SER A 8 -55.35 -16.82 25.62
CA SER A 8 -55.23 -16.07 24.38
C SER A 8 -53.77 -15.69 24.20
N ILE A 9 -53.10 -16.38 23.27
CA ILE A 9 -51.81 -15.96 22.71
C ILE A 9 -52.07 -14.63 22.01
N LEU A 10 -51.72 -13.51 22.65
CA LEU A 10 -51.46 -12.28 21.90
C LEU A 10 -50.19 -12.58 21.10
N ILE A 11 -50.34 -12.85 19.80
CA ILE A 11 -49.23 -12.71 18.86
C ILE A 11 -48.91 -11.21 18.87
N LEU A 12 -47.88 -10.81 19.61
CA LEU A 12 -47.35 -9.45 19.50
C LEU A 12 -46.97 -9.25 18.03
N ALA A 13 -47.52 -8.21 17.41
CA ALA A 13 -47.16 -7.85 16.05
C ALA A 13 -45.65 -7.60 15.99
N SER A 14 -44.98 -8.20 15.00
CA SER A 14 -43.54 -8.02 14.78
C SER A 14 -43.19 -6.53 14.71
N PRO A 15 -42.10 -6.05 15.33
CA PRO A 15 -41.63 -4.67 15.17
C PRO A 15 -41.39 -4.30 13.70
N LEU A 16 -41.00 -5.28 12.87
CA LEU A 16 -40.84 -5.10 11.43
C LEU A 16 -42.15 -4.79 10.71
N SER A 17 -43.31 -5.16 11.26
CA SER A 17 -44.62 -4.88 10.66
C SER A 17 -44.99 -3.38 10.66
N ALA A 18 -44.25 -2.56 11.40
CA ALA A 18 -44.35 -1.10 11.37
C ALA A 18 -43.49 -0.45 10.26
N LEU A 19 -42.69 -1.23 9.54
CA LEU A 19 -41.95 -0.77 8.37
C LEU A 19 -42.75 -0.98 7.09
N LYS A 20 -42.36 -0.24 6.06
CA LYS A 20 -42.79 -0.47 4.69
C LYS A 20 -41.65 -1.07 3.85
N CYS A 21 -42.03 -1.67 2.74
CA CYS A 21 -41.16 -2.32 1.79
C CYS A 21 -41.48 -1.78 0.41
N ASP A 22 -40.55 -1.00 -0.15
CA ASP A 22 -40.64 -0.46 -1.50
C ASP A 22 -39.97 -1.45 -2.46
N PHE A 23 -40.77 -2.12 -3.29
CA PHE A 23 -40.31 -3.21 -4.15
C PHE A 23 -39.78 -2.70 -5.50
N HIS A 24 -38.62 -3.20 -5.93
CA HIS A 24 -38.05 -2.88 -7.24
C HIS A 24 -37.16 -4.02 -7.77
N ILE A 25 -36.77 -3.93 -9.04
CA ILE A 25 -35.86 -4.89 -9.69
C ILE A 25 -34.59 -4.14 -10.09
N ASP A 26 -33.42 -4.68 -9.71
CA ASP A 26 -32.13 -4.09 -10.10
C ASP A 26 -31.69 -4.46 -11.52
N GLY A 27 -30.56 -3.91 -11.96
CA GLY A 27 -29.97 -4.22 -13.28
C GLY A 27 -29.54 -5.69 -13.46
N TYR A 28 -29.57 -6.49 -12.40
CA TYR A 28 -29.22 -7.92 -12.39
C TYR A 28 -30.44 -8.83 -12.23
N LYS A 29 -31.66 -8.26 -12.28
CA LYS A 29 -32.93 -8.97 -12.10
C LYS A 29 -33.14 -9.54 -10.69
N ASN A 30 -32.45 -9.01 -9.68
CA ASN A 30 -32.81 -9.30 -8.29
C ASN A 30 -34.09 -8.57 -7.94
N TYR A 31 -35.02 -9.26 -7.27
CA TYR A 31 -36.22 -8.62 -6.74
C TYR A 31 -35.93 -8.17 -5.31
N ILE A 32 -35.99 -6.86 -5.10
CA ILE A 32 -35.51 -6.18 -3.90
C ILE A 32 -36.69 -5.63 -3.11
N CYS A 33 -36.65 -5.83 -1.80
CA CYS A 33 -37.49 -5.15 -0.82
C CYS A 33 -36.67 -4.08 -0.11
N GLU A 34 -36.94 -2.80 -0.38
CA GLU A 34 -36.26 -1.68 0.29
C GLU A 34 -37.07 -1.21 1.50
N LEU A 35 -36.52 -1.42 2.70
CA LEU A 35 -37.16 -1.09 3.96
C LEU A 35 -37.06 0.41 4.28
N SER A 36 -38.17 0.99 4.69
CA SER A 36 -38.24 2.34 5.25
C SER A 36 -39.38 2.47 6.27
N ASN A 37 -39.43 3.58 6.99
CA ASN A 37 -40.51 3.84 7.94
C ASN A 37 -41.86 3.95 7.23
N ALA A 38 -42.88 3.27 7.76
CA ALA A 38 -44.23 3.41 7.25
C ALA A 38 -44.93 4.63 7.87
N THR A 39 -45.76 5.33 7.10
CA THR A 39 -46.68 6.32 7.66
C THR A 39 -47.87 5.63 8.34
N PRO A 40 -48.62 6.28 9.27
CA PRO A 40 -49.69 5.63 10.04
C PRO A 40 -50.81 4.95 9.23
N ASN A 41 -50.93 5.27 7.94
CA ASN A 41 -51.93 4.70 7.03
C ASN A 41 -51.34 3.73 6.00
N GLU A 42 -50.03 3.54 5.99
CA GLU A 42 -49.33 2.59 5.14
C GLU A 42 -49.01 1.35 5.99
N GLN A 43 -49.70 0.24 5.76
CA GLN A 43 -49.22 -1.07 6.20
C GLN A 43 -48.72 -1.80 4.97
N SER A 44 -47.46 -2.19 4.97
CA SER A 44 -46.73 -2.44 3.73
C SER A 44 -45.81 -3.64 3.83
N PHE A 45 -46.29 -4.77 3.32
CA PHE A 45 -45.50 -5.90 2.80
C PHE A 45 -46.34 -6.68 1.77
N THR A 46 -47.27 -5.99 1.09
CA THR A 46 -48.37 -6.60 0.33
C THR A 46 -48.45 -6.15 -1.12
N HIS A 47 -47.70 -5.12 -1.52
CA HIS A 47 -47.72 -4.62 -2.88
C HIS A 47 -46.53 -5.19 -3.64
N THR A 48 -46.76 -6.19 -4.48
CA THR A 48 -45.72 -6.78 -5.31
C THR A 48 -45.72 -6.18 -6.71
N ILE A 49 -44.62 -6.34 -7.44
CA ILE A 49 -44.57 -5.97 -8.87
C ILE A 49 -45.33 -7.02 -9.68
N ASP A 50 -46.10 -6.61 -10.69
CA ASP A 50 -46.84 -7.54 -11.55
C ASP A 50 -45.91 -8.63 -12.14
N GLY A 51 -46.25 -9.90 -11.88
CA GLY A 51 -45.45 -11.06 -12.29
C GLY A 51 -44.37 -11.51 -11.28
N TYR A 52 -44.21 -10.78 -10.17
CA TYR A 52 -43.35 -11.12 -9.04
C TYR A 52 -44.18 -11.20 -7.76
N ASP A 53 -43.84 -12.14 -6.88
CA ASP A 53 -44.46 -12.32 -5.56
C ASP A 53 -43.40 -12.30 -4.44
N ASP A 54 -43.84 -12.40 -3.19
CA ASP A 54 -42.93 -12.38 -2.04
C ASP A 54 -41.88 -13.49 -2.09
N ALA A 55 -42.21 -14.67 -2.63
CA ALA A 55 -41.25 -15.76 -2.76
C ALA A 55 -40.10 -15.39 -3.70
N ASN A 56 -40.30 -14.47 -4.65
CA ASN A 56 -39.23 -14.04 -5.55
C ASN A 56 -38.22 -13.06 -4.93
N VAL A 57 -38.50 -12.49 -3.75
CA VAL A 57 -37.62 -11.48 -3.14
C VAL A 57 -36.30 -12.12 -2.75
N THR A 58 -35.21 -11.66 -3.35
CA THR A 58 -33.87 -12.20 -3.11
C THR A 58 -33.02 -11.31 -2.21
N ILE A 59 -33.38 -10.03 -2.09
CA ILE A 59 -32.64 -9.05 -1.29
C ILE A 59 -33.62 -8.22 -0.47
N VAL A 60 -33.32 -8.07 0.82
CA VAL A 60 -33.90 -7.04 1.66
C VAL A 60 -32.80 -6.04 2.00
N SER A 61 -33.04 -4.76 1.76
CA SER A 61 -32.11 -3.68 2.08
C SER A 61 -32.80 -2.57 2.84
N SER A 62 -32.02 -1.69 3.45
CA SER A 62 -32.48 -0.59 4.28
C SER A 62 -32.21 0.74 3.58
N ILE A 63 -33.17 1.65 3.58
CA ILE A 63 -32.92 3.04 3.21
C ILE A 63 -32.26 3.74 4.40
N ILE A 64 -31.24 4.56 4.12
CA ILE A 64 -30.63 5.41 5.13
C ILE A 64 -31.65 6.46 5.56
N ASP A 65 -32.27 6.25 6.72
CA ASP A 65 -33.14 7.23 7.38
C ASP A 65 -32.80 7.24 8.87
N GLU A 66 -32.12 8.31 9.31
CA GLU A 66 -31.62 8.51 10.69
C GLU A 66 -32.74 8.53 11.75
N ASN A 67 -34.00 8.65 11.35
CA ASN A 67 -35.14 8.62 12.28
C ASN A 67 -35.75 7.22 12.45
N SER A 68 -35.27 6.22 11.71
CA SER A 68 -35.82 4.86 11.75
C SER A 68 -35.41 4.12 13.01
N THR A 69 -36.38 3.53 13.71
CA THR A 69 -36.09 2.71 14.89
C THR A 69 -36.72 1.32 14.75
N LEU A 70 -35.88 0.32 14.54
CA LEU A 70 -36.23 -1.08 14.66
C LEU A 70 -35.52 -1.63 15.89
N ALA A 71 -36.13 -1.52 17.06
CA ALA A 71 -35.44 -1.89 18.31
C ALA A 71 -35.01 -3.38 18.32
N VAL A 72 -35.82 -4.26 17.74
CA VAL A 72 -35.60 -5.72 17.72
C VAL A 72 -35.77 -6.25 16.29
N LEU A 73 -34.78 -7.01 15.83
CA LEU A 73 -34.86 -7.82 14.60
C LEU A 73 -35.36 -9.23 14.95
N ASP A 74 -36.55 -9.60 14.49
CA ASP A 74 -37.13 -10.93 14.69
C ASP A 74 -37.13 -11.78 13.40
N ASP A 75 -37.84 -12.90 13.41
CA ASP A 75 -37.90 -13.90 12.35
C ASP A 75 -38.85 -13.54 11.19
N PHE A 76 -39.48 -12.35 11.21
CA PHE A 76 -40.50 -11.98 10.23
C PHE A 76 -40.00 -12.07 8.78
N LEU A 77 -38.77 -11.59 8.50
CA LEU A 77 -38.21 -11.63 7.14
C LEU A 77 -38.04 -13.07 6.63
N MET A 78 -37.60 -13.98 7.50
CA MET A 78 -37.42 -15.39 7.15
C MET A 78 -38.75 -16.10 6.89
N ARG A 79 -39.80 -15.72 7.63
CA ARG A 79 -41.16 -16.25 7.40
C ARG A 79 -41.83 -15.65 6.17
N LYS A 80 -41.46 -14.42 5.79
CA LYS A 80 -42.11 -13.66 4.73
C LYS A 80 -41.54 -13.95 3.34
N PHE A 81 -40.22 -14.09 3.22
CA PHE A 81 -39.53 -14.16 1.94
C PHE A 81 -38.71 -15.46 1.83
N GLU A 82 -39.20 -16.41 1.04
CA GLU A 82 -38.66 -17.78 0.97
C GLU A 82 -37.29 -17.88 0.28
N ASN A 83 -37.02 -17.03 -0.73
CA ASN A 83 -35.79 -17.09 -1.53
C ASN A 83 -34.79 -15.97 -1.20
N LEU A 84 -34.83 -15.41 0.01
CA LEU A 84 -33.84 -14.43 0.42
C LEU A 84 -32.43 -15.01 0.36
N ARG A 85 -31.54 -14.22 -0.25
CA ARG A 85 -30.10 -14.49 -0.32
C ARG A 85 -29.28 -13.43 0.40
N LYS A 86 -29.77 -12.18 0.45
CA LYS A 86 -29.08 -11.08 1.11
C LYS A 86 -30.01 -10.28 2.01
N ILE A 87 -29.52 -9.95 3.21
CA ILE A 87 -30.16 -9.01 4.14
C ILE A 87 -29.20 -7.88 4.47
N GLU A 88 -29.65 -6.65 4.32
CA GLU A 88 -28.92 -5.44 4.68
C GLU A 88 -29.80 -4.51 5.52
N ILE A 89 -29.68 -4.63 6.84
CA ILE A 89 -30.40 -3.83 7.83
C ILE A 89 -29.38 -2.94 8.54
N SER A 90 -29.22 -1.72 8.04
CA SER A 90 -28.28 -0.74 8.56
C SER A 90 -29.00 0.56 8.89
N PHE A 91 -28.46 1.32 9.85
CA PHE A 91 -29.02 2.61 10.29
C PHE A 91 -30.44 2.53 10.87
N PHE A 92 -30.84 1.37 11.39
CA PHE A 92 -32.16 1.15 11.97
C PHE A 92 -32.16 1.19 13.50
N HIS A 93 -31.04 1.54 14.13
CA HIS A 93 -30.88 1.56 15.59
C HIS A 93 -31.27 0.23 16.25
N VAL A 94 -30.98 -0.89 15.57
CA VAL A 94 -31.26 -2.24 16.10
C VAL A 94 -30.44 -2.49 17.35
N LYS A 95 -31.11 -2.82 18.45
CA LYS A 95 -30.48 -3.09 19.75
C LYS A 95 -30.41 -4.57 20.06
N GLU A 96 -31.37 -5.34 19.56
CA GLU A 96 -31.49 -6.76 19.84
C GLU A 96 -31.80 -7.54 18.56
N VAL A 97 -31.18 -8.71 18.41
CA VAL A 97 -31.59 -9.73 17.45
C VAL A 97 -32.25 -10.84 18.26
N ALA A 98 -33.49 -11.20 17.93
CA ALA A 98 -34.18 -12.29 18.61
C ALA A 98 -33.47 -13.62 18.34
N ALA A 99 -33.44 -14.53 19.32
CA ALA A 99 -32.72 -15.81 19.20
C ALA A 99 -33.13 -16.66 17.98
N GLY A 100 -34.39 -16.57 17.54
CA GLY A 100 -34.92 -17.27 16.37
C GLY A 100 -34.90 -16.47 15.06
N ALA A 101 -34.33 -15.26 15.04
CA ALA A 101 -34.41 -14.35 13.89
C ALA A 101 -33.88 -14.97 12.58
N PHE A 102 -32.91 -15.89 12.69
CA PHE A 102 -32.34 -16.62 11.56
C PHE A 102 -32.44 -18.14 11.74
N GLU A 103 -33.55 -18.64 12.30
CA GLU A 103 -33.76 -20.09 12.47
C GLU A 103 -33.86 -20.83 11.12
N VAL A 104 -34.38 -20.16 10.08
CA VAL A 104 -34.49 -20.66 8.70
C VAL A 104 -33.73 -19.73 7.76
N CYS A 105 -32.45 -20.01 7.50
CA CYS A 105 -31.58 -19.15 6.69
C CYS A 105 -30.66 -19.93 5.72
N ASP A 106 -31.09 -21.13 5.29
CA ASP A 106 -30.27 -21.98 4.41
C ASP A 106 -29.94 -21.30 3.06
N ASN A 107 -30.78 -20.39 2.55
CA ASN A 107 -30.54 -19.70 1.27
C ASN A 107 -29.70 -18.42 1.41
N ILE A 108 -29.45 -17.95 2.63
CA ILE A 108 -28.80 -16.66 2.88
C ILE A 108 -27.29 -16.78 2.67
N GLU A 109 -26.77 -15.89 1.83
CA GLU A 109 -25.35 -15.78 1.47
C GLU A 109 -24.68 -14.55 2.10
N GLU A 110 -25.43 -13.47 2.34
CA GLU A 110 -24.92 -12.24 2.96
C GLU A 110 -25.89 -11.68 4.00
N ILE A 111 -25.36 -11.38 5.19
CA ILE A 111 -26.06 -10.63 6.24
C ILE A 111 -25.22 -9.40 6.60
N SER A 112 -25.84 -8.22 6.53
CA SER A 112 -25.27 -6.96 6.97
C SER A 112 -26.17 -6.32 8.02
N LEU A 113 -25.64 -6.21 9.24
CA LEU A 113 -26.23 -5.49 10.38
C LEU A 113 -25.36 -4.30 10.78
N ASN A 114 -24.62 -3.73 9.82
CA ASN A 114 -23.72 -2.61 10.08
C ASN A 114 -24.48 -1.39 10.62
N ARG A 115 -23.80 -0.55 11.39
CA ARG A 115 -24.32 0.77 11.80
C ARG A 115 -25.66 0.66 12.52
N ASN A 116 -25.70 -0.21 13.52
CA ASN A 116 -26.80 -0.34 14.47
C ASN A 116 -26.27 -0.16 15.89
N ASP A 117 -27.08 -0.48 16.89
CA ASP A 117 -26.79 -0.32 18.30
C ASP A 117 -26.58 -1.67 19.01
N LEU A 118 -26.16 -2.71 18.26
CA LEU A 118 -26.00 -4.06 18.79
C LEU A 118 -24.82 -4.16 19.77
N GLU A 119 -25.08 -4.68 20.96
CA GLU A 119 -24.05 -4.91 21.99
C GLU A 119 -23.65 -6.40 22.08
N GLU A 120 -24.59 -7.30 21.76
CA GLU A 120 -24.42 -8.75 21.76
C GLU A 120 -25.29 -9.41 20.68
N LEU A 121 -25.05 -10.69 20.43
CA LEU A 121 -25.86 -11.54 19.57
C LEU A 121 -26.19 -12.84 20.32
N PRO A 122 -27.41 -13.39 20.15
CA PRO A 122 -27.75 -14.67 20.77
C PRO A 122 -26.80 -15.79 20.30
N ALA A 123 -26.53 -16.73 21.20
CA ALA A 123 -25.73 -17.91 20.88
C ALA A 123 -26.41 -18.74 19.79
N GLY A 124 -25.63 -19.17 18.80
CA GLY A 124 -26.11 -19.97 17.67
C GLY A 124 -27.15 -19.29 16.79
N VAL A 125 -27.32 -17.96 16.85
CA VAL A 125 -28.35 -17.26 16.08
C VAL A 125 -28.23 -17.53 14.57
N PHE A 126 -27.02 -17.77 14.05
CA PHE A 126 -26.78 -18.08 12.64
C PHE A 126 -26.54 -19.58 12.35
N LYS A 127 -26.86 -20.47 13.29
CA LYS A 127 -26.53 -21.91 13.19
C LYS A 127 -27.11 -22.61 11.97
N SER A 128 -28.26 -22.17 11.49
CA SER A 128 -28.89 -22.70 10.29
C SER A 128 -28.35 -22.08 8.99
N CYS A 129 -27.50 -21.06 9.04
CA CYS A 129 -27.11 -20.26 7.87
C CYS A 129 -25.92 -20.87 7.14
N LYS A 130 -26.09 -22.12 6.69
CA LYS A 130 -24.98 -22.94 6.16
C LYS A 130 -24.35 -22.42 4.87
N ASN A 131 -25.06 -21.57 4.14
CA ASN A 131 -24.56 -20.93 2.91
C ASN A 131 -24.07 -19.49 3.12
N LEU A 132 -24.07 -19.00 4.37
CA LEU A 132 -23.62 -17.64 4.67
C LEU A 132 -22.14 -17.49 4.34
N LYS A 133 -21.83 -16.57 3.42
CA LYS A 133 -20.46 -16.26 2.97
C LYS A 133 -19.94 -14.97 3.56
N ILE A 134 -20.82 -13.99 3.78
CA ILE A 134 -20.44 -12.65 4.19
C ILE A 134 -21.29 -12.21 5.39
N LEU A 135 -20.62 -11.88 6.49
CA LEU A 135 -21.26 -11.34 7.69
C LEU A 135 -20.64 -9.98 8.01
N LYS A 136 -21.48 -8.94 8.04
CA LYS A 136 -21.06 -7.56 8.33
C LYS A 136 -21.76 -7.06 9.60
N LEU A 137 -20.95 -6.74 10.60
CA LEU A 137 -21.33 -6.28 11.95
C LEU A 137 -20.61 -4.96 12.32
N ALA A 138 -20.07 -4.26 11.33
CA ALA A 138 -19.26 -3.07 11.54
C ALA A 138 -20.08 -1.91 12.11
N SER A 139 -19.45 -1.05 12.91
CA SER A 139 -20.07 0.14 13.52
C SER A 139 -21.27 -0.23 14.40
N ASN A 140 -21.09 -1.17 15.31
CA ASN A 140 -22.03 -1.50 16.37
C ASN A 140 -21.38 -1.16 17.73
N LYS A 141 -21.85 -1.76 18.81
CA LYS A 141 -21.38 -1.55 20.18
C LYS A 141 -20.75 -2.80 20.79
N PHE A 142 -20.29 -3.74 19.97
CA PHE A 142 -19.65 -4.96 20.45
C PHE A 142 -18.38 -4.62 21.24
N THR A 143 -18.33 -5.03 22.49
CA THR A 143 -17.13 -4.88 23.35
C THR A 143 -16.19 -6.08 23.27
N ARG A 144 -16.64 -7.16 22.66
CA ARG A 144 -15.92 -8.41 22.40
C ARG A 144 -16.46 -9.06 21.13
N ILE A 145 -15.72 -10.00 20.56
CA ILE A 145 -16.23 -10.83 19.48
C ILE A 145 -17.37 -11.71 20.00
N PRO A 146 -18.56 -11.74 19.36
CA PRO A 146 -19.68 -12.56 19.79
C PRO A 146 -19.53 -14.02 19.33
N VAL A 147 -18.46 -14.69 19.75
CA VAL A 147 -18.03 -16.00 19.22
C VAL A 147 -19.11 -17.08 19.27
N ASP A 148 -19.93 -17.11 20.32
CA ASP A 148 -20.99 -18.12 20.46
C ASP A 148 -22.12 -17.94 19.42
N SER A 149 -22.27 -16.74 18.85
CA SER A 149 -23.21 -16.49 17.75
C SER A 149 -22.76 -17.08 16.42
N PHE A 150 -21.47 -17.41 16.29
CA PHE A 150 -20.86 -17.92 15.05
C PHE A 150 -20.92 -19.44 14.90
N GLU A 151 -21.55 -20.15 15.85
CA GLU A 151 -21.74 -21.61 15.72
C GLU A 151 -22.42 -21.95 14.38
N GLY A 152 -21.85 -22.88 13.62
CA GLY A 152 -22.38 -23.33 12.32
C GLY A 152 -21.92 -22.52 11.11
N LEU A 153 -21.10 -21.48 11.28
CA LEU A 153 -20.61 -20.61 10.21
C LEU A 153 -19.31 -21.10 9.53
N ASP A 154 -19.19 -22.41 9.30
CA ASP A 154 -18.00 -23.00 8.64
C ASP A 154 -17.80 -22.51 7.19
N SER A 155 -18.90 -22.12 6.52
CA SER A 155 -18.91 -21.61 5.16
C SER A 155 -18.53 -20.13 5.04
N LEU A 156 -18.43 -19.41 6.16
CA LEU A 156 -18.22 -17.97 6.18
C LEU A 156 -16.83 -17.62 5.65
N GLU A 157 -16.77 -16.75 4.64
CA GLU A 157 -15.52 -16.36 3.98
C GLU A 157 -15.08 -14.96 4.40
N VAL A 158 -16.02 -14.06 4.68
CA VAL A 158 -15.76 -12.66 5.02
C VAL A 158 -16.48 -12.26 6.30
N LEU A 159 -15.71 -11.83 7.30
CA LEU A 159 -16.22 -11.20 8.51
C LEU A 159 -15.76 -9.74 8.58
N LYS A 160 -16.73 -8.82 8.66
CA LYS A 160 -16.47 -7.40 8.92
C LYS A 160 -17.03 -7.02 10.28
N ILE A 161 -16.18 -6.61 11.21
CA ILE A 161 -16.58 -6.16 12.55
C ILE A 161 -15.88 -4.85 12.93
N ASP A 162 -15.47 -4.08 11.90
CA ASP A 162 -14.81 -2.78 12.03
C ASP A 162 -15.59 -1.80 12.92
N ASN A 163 -14.89 -0.85 13.53
CA ASN A 163 -15.45 0.25 14.31
C ASN A 163 -16.40 -0.24 15.42
N ASN A 164 -16.01 -1.29 16.14
CA ASN A 164 -16.66 -1.72 17.37
C ASN A 164 -15.70 -1.47 18.54
N PRO A 165 -16.19 -1.11 19.74
CA PRO A 165 -15.34 -0.84 20.91
C PRO A 165 -14.77 -2.12 21.54
N LEU A 166 -14.09 -2.95 20.75
CA LEU A 166 -13.54 -4.24 21.15
C LEU A 166 -12.40 -4.06 22.17
N ILE A 167 -12.53 -4.69 23.33
CA ILE A 167 -11.51 -4.62 24.40
C ILE A 167 -10.33 -5.54 24.06
N GLU A 168 -10.63 -6.73 23.57
CA GLU A 168 -9.64 -7.76 23.23
C GLU A 168 -10.16 -8.67 22.11
N VAL A 169 -9.22 -9.26 21.37
CA VAL A 169 -9.47 -10.28 20.36
C VAL A 169 -8.49 -11.43 20.58
N MET A 170 -9.04 -12.60 20.89
CA MET A 170 -8.31 -13.83 21.16
C MET A 170 -8.35 -14.77 19.96
N SER A 171 -7.39 -15.70 19.88
CA SER A 171 -7.36 -16.69 18.79
C SER A 171 -8.56 -17.65 18.79
N ASP A 172 -9.22 -17.84 19.94
CA ASP A 172 -10.39 -18.71 20.07
C ASP A 172 -11.71 -18.00 19.68
N ASP A 173 -11.69 -16.68 19.51
CA ASP A 173 -12.87 -15.88 19.15
C ASP A 173 -13.41 -16.20 17.75
N PHE A 174 -12.63 -16.93 16.95
CA PHE A 174 -12.97 -17.33 15.59
C PHE A 174 -13.03 -18.86 15.42
N ARG A 175 -13.13 -19.63 16.51
CA ARG A 175 -13.05 -21.11 16.50
C ARG A 175 -14.06 -21.81 15.58
N TYR A 176 -15.21 -21.18 15.30
CA TYR A 176 -16.23 -21.71 14.38
C TYR A 176 -16.03 -21.31 12.92
N LEU A 177 -15.16 -20.33 12.64
CA LEU A 177 -15.01 -19.73 11.32
C LEU A 177 -13.90 -20.42 10.52
N THR A 178 -14.01 -21.73 10.36
CA THR A 178 -12.96 -22.57 9.76
C THR A 178 -12.70 -22.26 8.28
N GLY A 179 -13.70 -21.74 7.56
CA GLY A 179 -13.60 -21.29 6.17
C GLY A 179 -13.21 -19.83 5.96
N LEU A 180 -12.88 -19.09 7.02
CA LEU A 180 -12.65 -17.64 6.94
C LEU A 180 -11.42 -17.30 6.10
N LYS A 181 -11.63 -16.45 5.08
CA LYS A 181 -10.59 -15.96 4.17
C LYS A 181 -10.26 -14.49 4.41
N GLN A 182 -11.23 -13.70 4.82
CA GLN A 182 -11.04 -12.26 4.99
C GLN A 182 -11.62 -11.79 6.32
N ILE A 183 -10.82 -11.01 7.05
CA ILE A 183 -11.23 -10.44 8.31
C ILE A 183 -10.89 -8.95 8.38
N PHE A 184 -11.89 -8.15 8.77
CA PHE A 184 -11.78 -6.70 8.90
C PHE A 184 -12.17 -6.31 10.33
N ILE A 185 -11.17 -5.88 11.10
CA ILE A 185 -11.30 -5.41 12.49
C ILE A 185 -10.56 -4.08 12.59
N SER A 186 -10.92 -3.11 11.76
CA SER A 186 -10.34 -1.78 11.83
C SER A 186 -11.02 -0.90 12.88
N GLY A 187 -10.35 0.13 13.38
CA GLY A 187 -11.02 1.17 14.20
C GLY A 187 -11.57 0.67 15.54
N SER A 188 -11.04 -0.43 16.09
CA SER A 188 -11.65 -1.14 17.22
C SER A 188 -10.86 -1.04 18.52
N GLY A 189 -9.73 -0.33 18.54
CA GLY A 189 -8.91 -0.11 19.75
C GLY A 189 -8.18 -1.35 20.27
N ILE A 190 -8.06 -2.40 19.44
CA ILE A 190 -7.43 -3.65 19.88
C ILE A 190 -5.92 -3.46 20.10
N LYS A 191 -5.40 -4.01 21.19
CA LYS A 191 -3.98 -3.90 21.57
C LYS A 191 -3.16 -5.12 21.21
N LYS A 192 -3.83 -6.26 20.99
CA LYS A 192 -3.23 -7.54 20.64
C LYS A 192 -4.15 -8.26 19.65
N PHE A 193 -3.55 -9.05 18.78
CA PHE A 193 -4.23 -9.96 17.88
C PHE A 193 -3.39 -11.23 17.76
N ASN A 194 -4.03 -12.40 17.72
CA ASN A 194 -3.36 -13.69 17.57
C ASN A 194 -4.00 -14.48 16.41
N ASP A 195 -3.19 -14.76 15.39
CA ASP A 195 -3.60 -15.43 14.15
C ASP A 195 -3.48 -16.97 14.19
N SER A 196 -3.17 -17.57 15.35
CA SER A 196 -2.76 -18.99 15.43
C SER A 196 -3.76 -19.99 14.84
N ASN A 197 -5.06 -19.66 14.82
CA ASN A 197 -6.14 -20.53 14.33
C ASN A 197 -6.71 -20.09 12.96
N LEU A 198 -6.07 -19.14 12.28
CA LEU A 198 -6.60 -18.50 11.08
C LEU A 198 -5.77 -18.84 9.83
N GLY A 199 -5.45 -20.13 9.65
CA GLY A 199 -4.54 -20.59 8.59
C GLY A 199 -5.05 -20.38 7.15
N ASN A 200 -6.37 -20.24 6.98
CA ASN A 200 -7.01 -20.01 5.68
C ASN A 200 -7.13 -18.52 5.31
N LEU A 201 -6.74 -17.59 6.19
CA LEU A 201 -6.84 -16.17 5.90
C LEU A 201 -5.96 -15.78 4.71
N GLU A 202 -6.57 -15.06 3.79
CA GLU A 202 -5.95 -14.44 2.61
C GLU A 202 -5.81 -12.92 2.83
N VAL A 203 -6.80 -12.28 3.48
CA VAL A 203 -6.84 -10.83 3.71
C VAL A 203 -7.09 -10.52 5.19
N MET A 204 -6.25 -9.67 5.76
CA MET A 204 -6.40 -9.21 7.14
C MET A 204 -6.24 -7.70 7.22
N ASP A 205 -7.29 -7.03 7.67
CA ASP A 205 -7.30 -5.58 7.89
C ASP A 205 -7.50 -5.26 9.37
N LEU A 206 -6.42 -4.81 10.00
CA LEU A 206 -6.37 -4.38 11.39
C LEU A 206 -5.98 -2.90 11.50
N ARG A 207 -6.27 -2.09 10.47
CA ARG A 207 -5.88 -0.67 10.48
C ARG A 207 -6.57 0.10 11.60
N SER A 208 -5.97 1.22 12.04
CA SER A 208 -6.60 2.12 13.02
C SER A 208 -6.93 1.43 14.35
N ASN A 209 -5.99 0.66 14.89
CA ASN A 209 -6.08 0.06 16.22
C ASN A 209 -4.89 0.50 17.10
N ASP A 210 -4.73 -0.12 18.26
CA ASP A 210 -3.69 0.21 19.25
C ASP A 210 -2.62 -0.89 19.36
N LEU A 211 -2.37 -1.61 18.27
CA LEU A 211 -1.37 -2.69 18.26
C LEU A 211 0.03 -2.11 18.46
N MET A 212 0.78 -2.65 19.43
CA MET A 212 2.18 -2.26 19.70
C MET A 212 3.20 -3.18 19.04
N SER A 213 2.81 -4.42 18.75
CA SER A 213 3.61 -5.43 18.05
C SER A 213 2.70 -6.36 17.26
N PHE A 214 3.21 -6.90 16.17
CA PHE A 214 2.49 -7.91 15.39
C PHE A 214 3.43 -9.01 14.88
N GLU A 215 2.97 -10.25 14.90
CA GLU A 215 3.71 -11.42 14.43
C GLU A 215 2.77 -12.28 13.60
N VAL A 216 3.13 -12.51 12.33
CA VAL A 216 2.46 -13.50 11.47
C VAL A 216 3.02 -14.86 11.81
N ARG A 217 2.19 -15.78 12.33
CA ARG A 217 2.62 -17.11 12.75
C ARG A 217 2.20 -18.18 11.76
N ASN A 218 0.89 -18.33 11.57
CA ASN A 218 0.29 -19.48 10.88
C ASN A 218 -0.52 -19.11 9.63
N ALA A 219 -0.66 -17.82 9.31
CA ALA A 219 -1.41 -17.36 8.14
C ALA A 219 -0.60 -17.51 6.84
N LEU A 220 -0.31 -18.75 6.45
CA LEU A 220 0.51 -19.06 5.26
C LEU A 220 -0.16 -18.63 3.94
N ASN A 221 -1.49 -18.55 3.92
CA ASN A 221 -2.25 -18.09 2.75
C ASN A 221 -2.39 -16.57 2.69
N LEU A 222 -1.91 -15.85 3.71
CA LEU A 222 -2.11 -14.41 3.82
C LEU A 222 -1.35 -13.70 2.70
N CYS A 223 -2.11 -13.03 1.83
CA CYS A 223 -1.58 -12.29 0.70
C CYS A 223 -1.70 -10.77 0.90
N SER A 224 -2.67 -10.29 1.68
CA SER A 224 -2.84 -8.87 1.98
C SER A 224 -2.97 -8.63 3.49
N LEU A 225 -2.09 -7.76 4.03
CA LEU A 225 -2.06 -7.40 5.44
C LEU A 225 -2.00 -5.88 5.60
N ASN A 226 -3.05 -5.32 6.21
CA ASN A 226 -3.11 -3.91 6.57
C ASN A 226 -3.01 -3.72 8.09
N LEU A 227 -1.89 -3.14 8.52
CA LEU A 227 -1.59 -2.76 9.90
C LEU A 227 -1.42 -1.24 10.04
N SER A 228 -1.86 -0.47 9.05
CA SER A 228 -1.67 0.98 9.05
C SER A 228 -2.38 1.65 10.22
N ARG A 229 -1.88 2.82 10.66
CA ARG A 229 -2.49 3.59 11.76
C ARG A 229 -2.59 2.78 13.06
N ASN A 230 -1.49 2.16 13.45
CA ASN A 230 -1.34 1.50 14.74
C ASN A 230 -0.22 2.17 15.54
N SER A 231 0.14 1.58 16.69
CA SER A 231 1.28 2.01 17.51
C SER A 231 2.45 1.03 17.41
N LEU A 232 2.63 0.38 16.26
CA LEU A 232 3.59 -0.70 16.12
C LEU A 232 5.01 -0.19 16.31
N THR A 233 5.75 -0.89 17.16
CA THR A 233 7.20 -0.68 17.41
C THR A 233 8.03 -1.85 16.90
N SER A 234 7.42 -3.02 16.72
CA SER A 234 8.07 -4.22 16.22
C SER A 234 7.12 -5.06 15.36
N LEU A 235 7.71 -5.79 14.42
CA LEU A 235 7.04 -6.65 13.46
C LEU A 235 7.86 -7.92 13.29
N ARG A 236 7.18 -9.05 13.06
CA ARG A 236 7.80 -10.32 12.67
C ARG A 236 6.93 -11.03 11.64
N PHE A 237 7.58 -11.62 10.65
CA PHE A 237 6.94 -12.43 9.63
C PHE A 237 7.51 -13.84 9.71
N SER A 238 6.65 -14.85 9.57
CA SER A 238 7.08 -16.23 9.42
C SER A 238 7.76 -16.44 8.05
N SER A 239 8.75 -17.35 8.02
CA SER A 239 9.38 -17.77 6.77
C SER A 239 8.35 -18.40 5.83
N GLY A 240 8.43 -18.09 4.53
CA GLY A 240 7.50 -18.61 3.53
C GLY A 240 6.15 -17.89 3.47
N SER A 241 6.07 -16.67 4.01
CA SER A 241 4.90 -15.80 3.86
C SER A 241 4.57 -15.55 2.38
N ASN A 242 3.29 -15.66 2.02
CA ASN A 242 2.77 -15.38 0.68
C ASN A 242 2.28 -13.94 0.49
N LEU A 243 2.69 -13.03 1.37
CA LEU A 243 2.29 -11.63 1.29
C LEU A 243 2.69 -11.00 -0.05
N THR A 244 1.70 -10.43 -0.73
CA THR A 244 1.83 -9.62 -1.93
C THR A 244 1.60 -8.14 -1.63
N GLU A 245 0.81 -7.81 -0.61
CA GLU A 245 0.58 -6.45 -0.13
C GLU A 245 0.78 -6.35 1.40
N LEU A 246 1.60 -5.39 1.80
CA LEU A 246 1.83 -5.05 3.20
C LEU A 246 1.73 -3.54 3.39
N ASP A 247 0.77 -3.11 4.21
CA ASP A 247 0.64 -1.72 4.65
C ASP A 247 0.92 -1.61 6.15
N ILE A 248 2.06 -1.01 6.48
CA ILE A 248 2.52 -0.73 7.85
C ILE A 248 2.68 0.79 8.05
N SER A 249 2.00 1.59 7.22
CA SER A 249 2.09 3.05 7.28
C SER A 249 1.49 3.62 8.57
N MET A 250 1.89 4.84 8.94
CA MET A 250 1.37 5.56 10.11
C MET A 250 1.50 4.73 11.40
N ASN A 251 2.73 4.26 11.68
CA ASN A 251 3.08 3.52 12.88
C ASN A 251 4.26 4.21 13.61
N SER A 252 4.77 3.57 14.66
CA SER A 252 5.93 4.06 15.43
C SER A 252 7.15 3.15 15.26
N LEU A 253 7.33 2.57 14.06
CA LEU A 253 8.41 1.62 13.81
C LEU A 253 9.77 2.31 13.89
N PHE A 254 10.71 1.64 14.55
CA PHE A 254 12.09 2.10 14.70
C PHE A 254 13.05 0.91 14.73
N ASN A 255 14.28 1.08 14.25
CA ASN A 255 15.36 0.10 14.34
C ASN A 255 14.98 -1.31 13.82
N LEU A 256 14.30 -1.39 12.66
CA LEU A 256 14.01 -2.69 12.06
C LEU A 256 15.31 -3.39 11.61
N PRO A 257 15.42 -4.72 11.80
CA PRO A 257 16.57 -5.47 11.31
C PRO A 257 16.58 -5.51 9.77
N SER A 258 17.76 -5.57 9.16
CA SER A 258 17.91 -5.58 7.69
C SER A 258 17.26 -6.78 7.01
N SER A 259 17.02 -7.86 7.74
CA SER A 259 16.39 -9.07 7.24
C SER A 259 14.86 -9.08 7.36
N ILE A 260 14.22 -8.03 7.90
CA ILE A 260 12.78 -8.05 8.25
C ILE A 260 11.89 -8.39 7.06
N PHE A 261 12.24 -7.92 5.86
CA PHE A 261 11.47 -8.17 4.63
C PHE A 261 12.13 -9.20 3.70
N LYS A 262 13.30 -9.74 4.07
CA LYS A 262 14.12 -10.58 3.19
C LYS A 262 13.39 -11.83 2.70
N GLU A 263 12.50 -12.37 3.52
CA GLU A 263 11.74 -13.60 3.22
C GLU A 263 10.40 -13.31 2.49
N LEU A 264 10.03 -12.03 2.31
CA LEU A 264 8.78 -11.62 1.66
C LEU A 264 8.95 -11.56 0.13
N ASN A 265 9.41 -12.66 -0.46
CA ASN A 265 9.81 -12.71 -1.88
C ASN A 265 8.64 -12.46 -2.85
N ASN A 266 7.39 -12.68 -2.42
CA ASN A 266 6.19 -12.45 -3.25
C ASN A 266 5.64 -11.01 -3.13
N LEU A 267 6.27 -10.17 -2.31
CA LEU A 267 5.76 -8.85 -2.00
C LEU A 267 5.84 -7.93 -3.23
N LYS A 268 4.69 -7.38 -3.61
CA LYS A 268 4.51 -6.45 -4.73
C LYS A 268 4.30 -5.03 -4.24
N ILE A 269 3.60 -4.85 -3.12
CA ILE A 269 3.26 -3.54 -2.58
C ILE A 269 3.74 -3.47 -1.14
N LEU A 270 4.61 -2.50 -0.86
CA LEU A 270 5.08 -2.20 0.49
C LEU A 270 4.86 -0.71 0.81
N LYS A 271 3.97 -0.46 1.77
CA LYS A 271 3.69 0.89 2.28
C LYS A 271 4.19 1.00 3.71
N LEU A 272 5.17 1.87 3.94
CA LEU A 272 5.75 2.14 5.27
C LEU A 272 5.83 3.62 5.61
N SER A 273 5.16 4.46 4.81
CA SER A 273 5.02 5.91 5.01
C SER A 273 4.62 6.28 6.44
N TRP A 274 5.01 7.46 6.91
CA TRP A 274 4.69 7.99 8.24
C TRP A 274 5.21 7.11 9.38
N ASN A 275 6.44 6.59 9.23
CA ASN A 275 7.21 5.97 10.30
C ASN A 275 8.52 6.77 10.50
N PRO A 276 8.48 7.91 11.22
CA PRO A 276 9.54 8.92 11.19
C PRO A 276 10.86 8.50 11.85
N GLN A 277 10.92 7.35 12.53
CA GLN A 277 12.12 6.84 13.19
C GLN A 277 12.63 5.53 12.54
N ILE A 278 12.00 5.06 11.46
CA ILE A 278 12.27 3.73 10.91
C ILE A 278 13.69 3.61 10.34
N PHE A 279 14.24 4.69 9.76
CA PHE A 279 15.58 4.72 9.16
C PHE A 279 16.67 5.31 10.06
N LYS A 280 16.37 5.67 11.32
CA LYS A 280 17.32 6.39 12.17
C LYS A 280 18.60 5.60 12.49
N ASN A 281 18.48 4.29 12.74
CA ASN A 281 19.62 3.38 12.95
C ASN A 281 19.51 2.10 12.12
N THR A 282 18.65 2.11 11.12
CA THR A 282 18.39 0.95 10.27
C THR A 282 19.21 1.09 9.00
N SER A 283 19.92 0.02 8.62
CA SER A 283 20.64 -0.03 7.33
C SER A 283 19.67 0.20 6.19
N HIS A 284 20.07 0.98 5.19
CA HIS A 284 19.27 1.17 3.96
C HIS A 284 19.09 -0.11 3.12
N SER A 285 19.71 -1.24 3.53
CA SER A 285 19.56 -2.56 2.91
C SER A 285 18.30 -3.33 3.35
N ILE A 286 17.33 -2.70 4.04
CA ILE A 286 16.11 -3.41 4.47
C ILE A 286 15.23 -3.94 3.33
N PHE A 287 15.42 -3.40 2.13
CA PHE A 287 14.67 -3.80 0.93
C PHE A 287 15.38 -4.90 0.12
N GLU A 288 16.52 -5.39 0.61
CA GLU A 288 17.25 -6.48 -0.03
C GLU A 288 16.38 -7.75 -0.11
N GLY A 289 16.33 -8.37 -1.30
CA GLY A 289 15.54 -9.57 -1.56
C GLY A 289 14.14 -9.32 -2.11
N LEU A 290 13.66 -8.07 -2.12
CA LEU A 290 12.33 -7.71 -2.64
C LEU A 290 12.28 -7.57 -4.17
N ALA A 291 12.70 -8.59 -4.90
CA ALA A 291 12.85 -8.56 -6.36
C ALA A 291 11.52 -8.40 -7.12
N ASN A 292 10.41 -8.84 -6.54
CA ASN A 292 9.06 -8.74 -7.13
C ASN A 292 8.33 -7.45 -6.73
N LEU A 293 8.97 -6.55 -5.98
CA LEU A 293 8.33 -5.33 -5.51
C LEU A 293 8.04 -4.39 -6.67
N GLU A 294 6.78 -3.98 -6.79
CA GLU A 294 6.26 -3.10 -7.84
C GLU A 294 6.00 -1.68 -7.29
N VAL A 295 5.54 -1.57 -6.04
CA VAL A 295 5.22 -0.29 -5.39
C VAL A 295 5.91 -0.21 -4.04
N LEU A 296 6.69 0.86 -3.85
CA LEU A 296 7.37 1.15 -2.60
C LEU A 296 7.09 2.59 -2.15
N GLU A 297 6.38 2.74 -1.03
CA GLU A 297 6.02 4.03 -0.45
C GLU A 297 6.61 4.22 0.94
N PHE A 298 7.45 5.25 1.10
CA PHE A 298 8.00 5.63 2.41
C PHE A 298 8.09 7.14 2.59
N LYS A 299 6.95 7.79 2.33
CA LYS A 299 6.73 9.21 2.58
C LYS A 299 6.83 9.52 4.06
N SER A 300 7.47 10.63 4.45
CA SER A 300 7.54 11.05 5.86
C SER A 300 8.13 10.00 6.81
N CYS A 301 9.26 9.41 6.41
CA CYS A 301 10.02 8.44 7.19
C CYS A 301 11.31 8.99 7.81
N GLY A 302 11.50 10.33 7.75
CA GLY A 302 12.63 11.01 8.39
C GLY A 302 13.97 10.84 7.66
N ILE A 303 13.92 10.51 6.37
CA ILE A 303 15.12 10.20 5.58
C ILE A 303 15.86 11.49 5.20
N THR A 304 17.16 11.52 5.47
CA THR A 304 18.07 12.62 5.07
C THR A 304 18.99 12.23 3.91
N GLU A 305 19.33 10.96 3.83
CA GLU A 305 20.19 10.36 2.81
C GLU A 305 19.66 8.98 2.46
N ILE A 306 19.88 8.56 1.21
CA ILE A 306 19.54 7.22 0.73
C ILE A 306 20.83 6.60 0.20
N SER A 307 21.22 5.45 0.74
CA SER A 307 22.38 4.71 0.24
C SER A 307 22.25 4.40 -1.25
N GLY A 308 23.36 4.46 -1.98
CA GLY A 308 23.44 4.08 -3.39
C GLY A 308 23.10 2.62 -3.68
N SER A 309 22.97 1.75 -2.66
CA SER A 309 22.55 0.34 -2.83
C SER A 309 21.09 0.06 -2.45
N SER A 310 20.35 1.04 -1.92
CA SER A 310 19.03 0.82 -1.30
C SER A 310 17.98 0.20 -2.22
N PHE A 311 18.11 0.45 -3.53
CA PHE A 311 17.15 0.01 -4.55
C PHE A 311 17.76 -1.01 -5.53
N TYR A 312 18.96 -1.54 -5.22
CA TYR A 312 19.71 -2.34 -6.18
C TYR A 312 19.01 -3.65 -6.58
N SER A 313 18.23 -4.24 -5.67
CA SER A 313 17.49 -5.50 -5.89
C SER A 313 16.05 -5.31 -6.35
N LEU A 314 15.58 -4.08 -6.59
CA LEU A 314 14.17 -3.80 -6.89
C LEU A 314 13.91 -3.81 -8.41
N ASP A 315 14.14 -4.96 -9.04
CA ASP A 315 14.15 -5.09 -10.51
C ASP A 315 12.76 -4.85 -11.16
N ASN A 316 11.68 -5.16 -10.44
CA ASN A 316 10.30 -4.97 -10.92
C ASN A 316 9.65 -3.67 -10.44
N LEU A 317 10.42 -2.75 -9.82
CA LEU A 317 9.86 -1.54 -9.23
C LEU A 317 9.25 -0.64 -10.30
N GLN A 318 7.98 -0.28 -10.12
CA GLN A 318 7.19 0.57 -11.02
C GLN A 318 6.92 1.94 -10.41
N GLU A 319 6.67 2.00 -9.11
CA GLU A 319 6.40 3.24 -8.38
C GLU A 319 7.26 3.34 -7.11
N LEU A 320 7.92 4.49 -6.97
CA LEU A 320 8.72 4.85 -5.79
C LEU A 320 8.29 6.22 -5.28
N ASP A 321 7.80 6.27 -4.03
CA ASP A 321 7.44 7.51 -3.34
C ASP A 321 8.35 7.79 -2.13
N LEU A 322 9.17 8.82 -2.28
CA LEU A 322 10.14 9.36 -1.32
C LEU A 322 9.70 10.72 -0.76
N SER A 323 8.46 11.13 -1.00
CA SER A 323 8.02 12.51 -0.74
C SER A 323 7.99 12.84 0.75
N HIS A 324 8.00 14.13 1.10
CA HIS A 324 7.94 14.62 2.48
C HIS A 324 8.99 14.00 3.40
N ASN A 325 10.21 13.83 2.90
CA ASN A 325 11.40 13.50 3.68
C ASN A 325 12.31 14.74 3.75
N SER A 326 13.55 14.57 4.23
CA SER A 326 14.55 15.63 4.36
C SER A 326 15.75 15.38 3.45
N ILE A 327 15.52 14.77 2.28
CA ILE A 327 16.57 14.37 1.34
C ILE A 327 17.21 15.62 0.73
N GLN A 328 18.54 15.73 0.83
CA GLN A 328 19.29 16.88 0.30
C GLN A 328 19.95 16.61 -1.05
N GLU A 329 20.29 15.35 -1.33
CA GLU A 329 20.87 14.91 -2.59
C GLU A 329 20.15 13.66 -3.11
N LEU A 330 20.02 13.57 -4.43
CA LEU A 330 19.44 12.41 -5.08
C LEU A 330 20.38 11.19 -5.00
N PRO A 331 19.84 9.97 -4.83
CA PRO A 331 20.61 8.73 -4.84
C PRO A 331 21.45 8.58 -6.13
N TYR A 332 22.75 8.34 -6.01
CA TYR A 332 23.64 8.17 -7.17
C TYR A 332 23.22 6.98 -8.07
N ILE A 333 22.52 5.98 -7.51
CA ILE A 333 22.00 4.81 -8.24
C ILE A 333 21.14 5.18 -9.46
N PHE A 334 20.41 6.29 -9.40
CA PHE A 334 19.60 6.78 -10.52
C PHE A 334 20.42 7.14 -11.77
N SER A 335 21.74 7.38 -11.59
CA SER A 335 22.64 7.75 -12.69
C SER A 335 23.23 6.56 -13.42
N TYR A 336 23.30 5.37 -12.81
CA TYR A 336 24.02 4.22 -13.39
C TYR A 336 23.23 2.91 -13.42
N ARG A 337 22.21 2.73 -12.57
CA ARG A 337 21.34 1.55 -12.62
C ARG A 337 20.13 1.83 -13.51
N ASN A 338 19.89 0.94 -14.46
CA ASN A 338 18.65 0.90 -15.20
C ASN A 338 17.57 0.26 -14.32
N LEU A 339 16.58 1.04 -13.90
CA LEU A 339 15.36 0.54 -13.27
C LEU A 339 14.29 0.47 -14.37
N GLU A 340 14.38 -0.59 -15.18
CA GLU A 340 13.64 -0.72 -16.46
C GLU A 340 12.13 -0.64 -16.32
N ASN A 341 11.60 -0.96 -15.15
CA ASN A 341 10.17 -0.95 -14.88
C ASN A 341 9.68 0.33 -14.20
N LEU A 342 10.58 1.21 -13.75
CA LEU A 342 10.22 2.39 -12.94
C LEU A 342 9.54 3.43 -13.82
N LYS A 343 8.25 3.64 -13.57
CA LYS A 343 7.38 4.58 -14.30
C LYS A 343 7.11 5.85 -13.50
N VAL A 344 6.95 5.72 -12.19
CA VAL A 344 6.57 6.82 -11.31
C VAL A 344 7.62 7.02 -10.23
N LEU A 345 8.22 8.21 -10.21
CA LEU A 345 9.17 8.63 -9.18
C LEU A 345 8.70 9.93 -8.52
N LYS A 346 8.36 9.86 -7.24
CA LYS A 346 7.90 11.01 -6.45
C LYS A 346 8.94 11.33 -5.37
N ILE A 347 9.48 12.54 -5.40
CA ILE A 347 10.48 13.06 -4.44
C ILE A 347 10.07 14.47 -4.00
N ALA A 348 8.77 14.76 -4.03
CA ALA A 348 8.22 16.06 -3.67
C ALA A 348 8.42 16.39 -2.19
N SER A 349 8.41 17.66 -1.82
CA SER A 349 8.51 18.08 -0.41
C SER A 349 9.78 17.54 0.28
N ASN A 350 10.95 17.70 -0.36
CA ASN A 350 12.25 17.37 0.20
C ASN A 350 13.14 18.63 0.30
N SER A 351 14.43 18.47 0.55
CA SER A 351 15.39 19.58 0.70
C SER A 351 16.42 19.63 -0.43
N LEU A 352 16.07 19.15 -1.63
CA LEU A 352 16.97 19.13 -2.79
C LEU A 352 17.33 20.57 -3.20
N LYS A 353 18.63 20.86 -3.35
CA LYS A 353 19.13 22.18 -3.76
C LYS A 353 19.43 22.31 -5.26
N GLY A 354 19.61 21.18 -5.92
CA GLY A 354 19.93 21.13 -7.33
C GLY A 354 19.88 19.70 -7.88
N ILE A 355 19.92 19.60 -9.20
CA ILE A 355 19.96 18.33 -9.93
C ILE A 355 21.25 18.33 -10.73
N LYS A 356 22.09 17.31 -10.55
CA LYS A 356 23.35 17.19 -11.29
C LYS A 356 23.04 16.78 -12.75
N SER A 357 23.99 17.03 -13.65
CA SER A 357 23.90 16.49 -15.01
C SER A 357 23.78 14.97 -14.94
N THR A 358 23.04 14.38 -15.88
CA THR A 358 22.87 12.93 -16.03
C THR A 358 22.31 12.16 -14.81
N THR A 359 21.78 12.84 -13.78
CA THR A 359 21.27 12.18 -12.56
C THR A 359 20.23 11.10 -12.84
N PHE A 360 19.40 11.28 -13.86
CA PHE A 360 18.35 10.33 -14.23
C PHE A 360 18.64 9.61 -15.55
N MET A 361 19.90 9.58 -16.02
CA MET A 361 20.23 9.14 -17.39
C MET A 361 19.85 7.68 -17.70
N LYS A 362 19.65 6.85 -16.67
CA LYS A 362 19.28 5.44 -16.81
C LYS A 362 17.80 5.16 -16.56
N LEU A 363 17.02 6.13 -16.09
CA LEU A 363 15.61 5.93 -15.75
C LEU A 363 14.70 6.16 -16.97
N THR A 364 15.02 5.54 -18.11
CA THR A 364 14.41 5.84 -19.42
C THR A 364 12.93 5.46 -19.51
N SER A 365 12.44 4.60 -18.62
CA SER A 365 11.04 4.17 -18.53
C SER A 365 10.13 5.10 -17.72
N LEU A 366 10.69 6.14 -17.07
CA LEU A 366 9.90 7.09 -16.29
C LEU A 366 8.87 7.79 -17.16
N THR A 367 7.63 7.81 -16.70
CA THR A 367 6.51 8.57 -17.28
C THR A 367 6.12 9.74 -16.39
N ILE A 368 6.28 9.63 -15.07
CA ILE A 368 5.96 10.69 -14.10
C ILE A 368 7.16 10.91 -13.18
N LEU A 369 7.63 12.16 -13.13
CA LEU A 369 8.65 12.62 -12.19
C LEU A 369 8.15 13.84 -11.42
N ASP A 370 8.02 13.70 -10.10
CA ASP A 370 7.62 14.79 -9.21
C ASP A 370 8.78 15.20 -8.29
N LEU A 371 9.27 16.42 -8.51
CA LEU A 371 10.34 17.09 -7.77
C LEU A 371 9.85 18.39 -7.13
N SER A 372 8.52 18.58 -7.04
CA SER A 372 7.91 19.79 -6.52
C SER A 372 8.22 20.03 -5.03
N HIS A 373 8.02 21.27 -4.57
CA HIS A 373 8.22 21.63 -3.16
C HIS A 373 9.62 21.27 -2.64
N ASN A 374 10.66 21.58 -3.41
CA ASN A 374 12.05 21.45 -3.00
C ASN A 374 12.72 22.84 -2.94
N SER A 375 14.05 22.89 -2.86
CA SER A 375 14.83 24.13 -2.94
C SER A 375 15.72 24.16 -4.18
N ILE A 376 15.28 23.52 -5.28
CA ILE A 376 16.08 23.34 -6.49
C ILE A 376 16.32 24.71 -7.13
N LYS A 377 17.58 25.12 -7.18
CA LYS A 377 18.02 26.36 -7.84
C LYS A 377 18.76 26.10 -9.15
N LYS A 378 19.60 25.06 -9.18
CA LYS A 378 20.41 24.69 -10.35
C LYS A 378 19.98 23.34 -10.90
N ILE A 379 19.70 23.27 -12.19
CA ILE A 379 19.46 22.04 -12.94
C ILE A 379 20.63 21.88 -13.92
N GLY A 380 21.30 20.73 -13.88
CA GLY A 380 22.42 20.42 -14.76
C GLY A 380 21.98 20.24 -16.21
N LYS A 381 22.94 20.40 -17.12
CA LYS A 381 22.70 20.12 -18.54
C LYS A 381 22.35 18.64 -18.71
N ASN A 382 21.39 18.33 -19.56
CA ASN A 382 20.92 16.97 -19.84
C ASN A 382 20.35 16.22 -18.60
N SER A 383 19.95 16.90 -17.52
CA SER A 383 19.42 16.22 -16.33
C SER A 383 18.19 15.35 -16.62
N PHE A 384 17.30 15.78 -17.51
CA PHE A 384 16.10 15.04 -17.91
C PHE A 384 16.15 14.54 -19.36
N LYS A 385 17.20 14.86 -20.12
CA LYS A 385 17.28 14.61 -21.57
C LYS A 385 17.02 13.15 -21.98
N PHE A 386 17.46 12.20 -21.17
CA PHE A 386 17.34 10.77 -21.46
C PHE A 386 16.02 10.15 -21.01
N LEU A 387 15.11 10.94 -20.43
CA LEU A 387 13.78 10.49 -19.99
C LEU A 387 12.81 10.52 -21.18
N GLU A 388 13.07 9.68 -22.18
CA GLU A 388 12.35 9.68 -23.48
C GLU A 388 10.86 9.35 -23.34
N ASN A 389 10.49 8.57 -22.32
CA ASN A 389 9.09 8.22 -22.02
C ASN A 389 8.39 9.17 -21.06
N LEU A 390 9.06 10.24 -20.61
CA LEU A 390 8.49 11.14 -19.61
C LEU A 390 7.27 11.87 -20.18
N GLU A 391 6.15 11.76 -19.50
CA GLU A 391 4.88 12.40 -19.86
C GLU A 391 4.60 13.61 -18.97
N LYS A 392 4.92 13.51 -17.68
CA LYS A 392 4.69 14.56 -16.68
C LYS A 392 5.93 14.84 -15.85
N LEU A 393 6.33 16.11 -15.82
CA LEU A 393 7.42 16.61 -14.98
C LEU A 393 6.91 17.74 -14.09
N ASN A 394 6.97 17.54 -12.77
CA ASN A 394 6.61 18.57 -11.81
C ASN A 394 7.86 19.12 -11.11
N LEU A 395 8.14 20.40 -11.34
CA LEU A 395 9.19 21.22 -10.74
C LEU A 395 8.60 22.42 -9.97
N GLY A 396 7.28 22.43 -9.73
CA GLY A 396 6.59 23.52 -9.06
C GLY A 396 7.09 23.76 -7.63
N SER A 397 6.94 24.98 -7.12
CA SER A 397 7.39 25.37 -5.77
C SER A 397 8.87 25.07 -5.52
N ASN A 398 9.74 25.59 -6.38
CA ASN A 398 11.20 25.49 -6.28
C ASN A 398 11.84 26.89 -6.34
N ARG A 399 13.15 26.98 -6.62
CA ARG A 399 13.91 28.23 -6.70
C ARG A 399 14.63 28.39 -8.04
N ILE A 400 14.06 27.83 -9.10
CA ILE A 400 14.65 27.81 -10.44
C ILE A 400 14.58 29.23 -11.02
N GLU A 401 15.70 29.75 -11.52
CA GLU A 401 15.78 31.10 -12.10
C GLU A 401 15.79 31.11 -13.63
N VAL A 402 16.32 30.06 -14.26
CA VAL A 402 16.47 29.96 -15.72
C VAL A 402 16.16 28.54 -16.15
N LEU A 403 15.44 28.41 -17.27
CA LEU A 403 15.22 27.13 -17.96
C LEU A 403 16.01 27.11 -19.27
N GLU A 404 16.84 26.07 -19.46
CA GLU A 404 17.59 25.84 -20.70
C GLU A 404 16.99 24.66 -21.46
N ILE A 405 17.02 24.71 -22.79
CA ILE A 405 16.45 23.67 -23.66
C ILE A 405 17.18 22.33 -23.47
N ASN A 406 18.47 22.39 -23.18
CA ASN A 406 19.33 21.22 -23.02
C ASN A 406 19.04 20.40 -21.74
N MET A 407 18.21 20.91 -20.83
CA MET A 407 17.83 20.21 -19.60
C MET A 407 16.82 19.09 -19.88
N PHE A 408 15.95 19.27 -20.88
CA PHE A 408 14.78 18.47 -21.15
C PHE A 408 14.99 17.49 -22.32
N PRO A 409 14.12 16.47 -22.48
CA PRO A 409 14.10 15.64 -23.69
C PRO A 409 13.87 16.48 -24.95
N GLY A 410 14.52 16.11 -26.06
CA GLY A 410 14.44 16.83 -27.33
C GLY A 410 13.24 16.43 -28.20
N GLU A 411 13.41 16.60 -29.52
CA GLU A 411 12.40 16.22 -30.52
C GLU A 411 12.01 14.73 -30.40
N GLY A 412 10.71 14.44 -30.43
CA GLY A 412 10.17 13.08 -30.22
C GLY A 412 9.85 12.74 -28.76
N SER A 413 10.07 13.67 -27.82
CA SER A 413 9.65 13.51 -26.42
C SER A 413 8.15 13.23 -26.27
N LYS A 414 7.80 12.39 -25.29
CA LYS A 414 6.42 12.16 -24.83
C LYS A 414 5.92 13.19 -23.81
N LEU A 415 6.72 14.20 -23.47
CA LEU A 415 6.38 15.15 -22.41
C LEU A 415 5.16 15.98 -22.82
N VAL A 416 4.07 15.82 -22.08
CA VAL A 416 2.80 16.51 -22.32
C VAL A 416 2.50 17.55 -21.24
N GLU A 417 3.06 17.41 -20.03
CA GLU A 417 2.86 18.35 -18.93
C GLU A 417 4.18 18.68 -18.22
N LEU A 418 4.47 19.97 -18.13
CA LEU A 418 5.56 20.53 -17.34
C LEU A 418 4.99 21.55 -16.36
N ASP A 419 5.12 21.28 -15.07
CA ASP A 419 4.77 22.23 -14.02
C ASP A 419 6.04 22.91 -13.48
N VAL A 420 6.12 24.22 -13.63
CA VAL A 420 7.17 25.12 -13.11
C VAL A 420 6.56 26.27 -12.32
N SER A 421 5.31 26.13 -11.86
CA SER A 421 4.61 27.12 -11.03
C SER A 421 5.39 27.43 -9.76
N TYR A 422 5.21 28.64 -9.22
CA TYR A 422 5.85 29.07 -7.97
C TYR A 422 7.38 28.86 -7.95
N ASN A 423 8.05 29.29 -9.02
CA ASN A 423 9.51 29.36 -9.10
C ASN A 423 9.99 30.82 -9.15
N LEU A 424 11.28 31.02 -9.45
CA LEU A 424 11.90 32.34 -9.59
C LEU A 424 12.33 32.59 -11.04
N ILE A 425 11.62 31.99 -12.01
CA ILE A 425 12.04 32.02 -13.41
C ILE A 425 12.00 33.47 -13.90
N LYS A 426 13.15 33.92 -14.40
CA LYS A 426 13.33 35.23 -15.02
C LYS A 426 13.47 35.11 -16.54
N ALA A 427 13.95 33.96 -17.02
CA ALA A 427 14.09 33.69 -18.44
C ALA A 427 14.01 32.20 -18.82
N ILE A 428 13.60 31.95 -20.06
CA ILE A 428 13.54 30.63 -20.70
C ILE A 428 14.27 30.70 -22.04
N GLU A 429 15.18 29.75 -22.30
CA GLU A 429 15.92 29.68 -23.55
C GLU A 429 14.96 29.52 -24.77
N PRO A 430 15.15 30.30 -25.86
CA PRO A 430 14.37 30.14 -27.07
C PRO A 430 14.41 28.71 -27.63
N GLY A 431 13.28 28.22 -28.12
CA GLY A 431 13.15 26.86 -28.67
C GLY A 431 12.69 25.80 -27.66
N PHE A 432 12.42 26.18 -26.42
CA PHE A 432 11.85 25.32 -25.37
C PHE A 432 10.51 24.65 -25.71
N LEU A 433 9.76 25.21 -26.66
CA LEU A 433 8.40 24.78 -26.99
C LEU A 433 8.41 23.55 -27.89
N THR A 434 8.16 22.37 -27.32
CA THR A 434 7.73 21.19 -28.08
C THR A 434 6.24 21.33 -28.44
N ARG A 435 5.83 20.76 -29.59
CA ARG A 435 4.42 20.80 -30.01
C ARG A 435 3.58 19.99 -29.01
N ASN A 436 2.51 20.59 -28.46
CA ASN A 436 1.55 20.03 -27.52
C ASN A 436 1.97 19.92 -26.03
N LEU A 437 3.05 20.59 -25.61
CA LEU A 437 3.42 20.67 -24.19
C LEU A 437 2.54 21.68 -23.44
N LYS A 438 1.83 21.21 -22.41
CA LYS A 438 1.14 22.07 -21.44
C LYS A 438 2.14 22.50 -20.37
N ILE A 439 2.39 23.80 -20.27
CA ILE A 439 3.28 24.36 -19.24
C ILE A 439 2.44 25.11 -18.20
N LEU A 440 2.60 24.76 -16.92
CA LEU A 440 2.01 25.46 -15.78
C LEU A 440 3.09 26.33 -15.14
N GLY A 441 2.91 27.65 -15.08
CA GLY A 441 3.99 28.54 -14.62
C GLY A 441 3.64 30.01 -14.46
N ALA A 442 2.35 30.35 -14.37
CA ALA A 442 1.86 31.73 -14.31
C ALA A 442 2.45 32.54 -13.15
N ASP A 443 2.84 31.90 -12.06
CA ASP A 443 3.32 32.55 -10.83
C ASP A 443 4.82 32.89 -10.84
N ASN A 444 5.47 32.91 -12.02
CA ASN A 444 6.89 33.22 -12.13
C ASN A 444 7.16 34.73 -12.33
N PRO A 445 8.27 35.27 -11.81
CA PRO A 445 8.59 36.71 -11.91
C PRO A 445 8.63 37.31 -13.32
N CYS A 446 8.94 36.51 -14.34
CA CYS A 446 8.93 36.96 -15.73
C CYS A 446 7.52 37.05 -16.34
N VAL A 447 6.48 36.56 -15.66
CA VAL A 447 5.09 36.60 -16.11
C VAL A 447 4.42 37.83 -15.50
N ASP A 448 4.01 38.77 -16.34
CA ASP A 448 3.24 39.94 -15.91
C ASP A 448 1.74 39.60 -15.89
N GLU A 449 1.05 40.00 -14.82
CA GLU A 449 -0.42 39.91 -14.69
C GLU A 449 -1.14 40.64 -15.84
N SER A 450 -0.53 41.70 -16.39
CA SER A 450 -1.10 42.48 -17.50
C SER A 450 -1.08 41.74 -18.84
N ALA A 451 -0.20 40.75 -19.00
CA ALA A 451 0.01 39.98 -20.24
C ALA A 451 -0.74 38.63 -20.25
N GLY A 452 -1.78 38.51 -19.41
CA GLY A 452 -2.67 37.34 -19.41
C GLY A 452 -2.01 36.08 -18.89
N ASN A 453 -1.02 36.20 -17.99
CA ASN A 453 -0.32 35.09 -17.35
C ASN A 453 0.40 34.13 -18.33
N SER A 454 0.80 34.62 -19.51
CA SER A 454 1.54 33.82 -20.49
C SER A 454 3.04 33.76 -20.17
N LEU A 455 3.61 32.56 -20.28
CA LEU A 455 5.06 32.33 -20.22
C LEU A 455 5.83 32.91 -21.42
N ASP A 456 5.12 33.45 -22.43
CA ASP A 456 5.74 34.05 -23.62
C ASP A 456 6.73 35.17 -23.27
N ILE A 457 6.45 35.96 -22.22
CA ILE A 457 7.34 37.05 -21.78
C ILE A 457 8.70 36.50 -21.32
N CYS A 458 8.71 35.32 -20.70
CA CYS A 458 9.93 34.72 -20.17
C CYS A 458 10.94 34.37 -21.28
N PHE A 459 10.50 34.19 -22.53
CA PHE A 459 11.42 33.98 -23.66
C PHE A 459 12.16 35.26 -24.07
N GLY A 460 11.51 36.43 -23.94
CA GLY A 460 12.12 37.71 -24.32
C GLY A 460 13.31 38.11 -23.45
N ASN A 461 13.23 37.80 -22.15
CA ASN A 461 14.27 38.18 -21.16
C ASN A 461 15.56 37.36 -21.27
N TYR A 462 15.57 36.26 -22.04
CA TYR A 462 16.71 35.36 -22.09
C TYR A 462 17.96 35.98 -22.72
N GLU A 463 17.78 36.78 -23.78
CA GLU A 463 18.90 37.49 -24.41
C GLU A 463 19.48 38.57 -23.47
N GLU A 464 18.63 39.28 -22.71
CA GLU A 464 19.08 40.30 -21.75
C GLU A 464 19.90 39.70 -20.61
N LEU A 465 19.49 38.54 -20.09
CA LEU A 465 20.22 37.81 -19.05
C LEU A 465 21.49 37.12 -19.56
N LYS A 466 21.59 36.82 -20.86
CA LYS A 466 22.84 36.39 -21.51
C LYS A 466 23.86 37.52 -21.66
N ILE A 467 23.41 38.78 -21.69
CA ILE A 467 24.22 39.98 -21.98
C ILE A 467 24.78 40.64 -20.71
N GLU A 468 24.52 40.13 -19.49
CA GLU A 468 25.25 40.63 -18.32
C GLU A 468 26.77 40.40 -18.49
N PRO A 469 27.59 41.47 -18.51
CA PRO A 469 29.01 41.33 -18.75
C PRO A 469 29.65 40.63 -17.55
N THR A 470 30.34 39.53 -17.81
CA THR A 470 31.48 39.09 -17.01
C THR A 470 32.62 40.11 -17.16
N THR A 471 32.46 41.32 -16.59
CA THR A 471 33.55 42.28 -16.46
C THR A 471 34.25 42.10 -15.12
N THR A 472 35.33 41.32 -15.20
CA THR A 472 36.68 41.58 -14.66
C THR A 472 36.90 41.81 -13.16
N THR A 473 37.60 40.84 -12.53
CA THR A 473 38.98 41.11 -12.06
C THR A 473 39.88 39.97 -12.51
N THR A 474 40.90 40.31 -13.28
CA THR A 474 42.04 39.46 -13.61
C THR A 474 42.81 39.12 -12.33
N GLU A 475 42.61 37.93 -11.80
CA GLU A 475 43.69 37.16 -11.18
C GLU A 475 43.83 35.88 -11.97
N ALA A 476 45.02 35.68 -12.52
CA ALA A 476 45.38 34.46 -13.21
C ALA A 476 45.45 33.33 -12.17
N THR A 477 44.37 32.55 -12.08
CA THR A 477 44.45 31.13 -11.71
C THR A 477 43.94 30.34 -12.90
N THR A 478 44.89 29.68 -13.56
CA THR A 478 44.64 28.60 -14.50
C THR A 478 43.87 27.49 -13.78
N ASP A 479 42.54 27.48 -13.87
CA ASP A 479 41.70 26.32 -13.58
C ASP A 479 40.37 26.51 -14.31
N GLU A 480 40.22 25.77 -15.42
CA GLU A 480 39.01 25.44 -16.19
C GLU A 480 39.36 25.31 -17.69
N LYS A 481 40.35 24.46 -17.97
CA LYS A 481 40.47 23.77 -19.27
C LYS A 481 40.91 22.35 -18.97
N LEU A 482 39.95 21.43 -19.09
CA LEU A 482 40.03 19.98 -18.82
C LEU A 482 40.22 19.61 -17.34
N ASP A 483 39.12 19.53 -16.59
CA ASP A 483 39.05 18.71 -15.37
C ASP A 483 38.25 17.43 -15.65
N PHE A 484 38.86 16.54 -16.45
CA PHE A 484 38.66 15.10 -16.30
C PHE A 484 39.69 14.72 -15.23
N SER A 485 39.25 14.72 -13.97
CA SER A 485 40.18 15.01 -12.89
C SER A 485 41.30 13.99 -12.78
N LEU A 486 42.54 14.48 -12.64
CA LEU A 486 43.68 13.69 -12.19
C LEU A 486 43.33 12.93 -10.90
N GLN A 487 42.37 13.43 -10.12
CA GLN A 487 41.82 12.84 -8.93
C GLN A 487 40.96 11.60 -9.22
N ASP A 488 40.11 11.60 -10.26
CA ASP A 488 39.32 10.45 -10.70
C ASP A 488 40.22 9.40 -11.36
N LEU A 489 41.24 9.82 -12.11
CA LEU A 489 42.25 8.91 -12.65
C LEU A 489 43.09 8.28 -11.53
N LEU A 490 43.44 9.06 -10.49
CA LEU A 490 44.15 8.58 -9.31
C LEU A 490 43.28 7.63 -8.47
N ILE A 491 42.00 7.95 -8.26
CA ILE A 491 41.03 7.09 -7.56
C ILE A 491 40.86 5.79 -8.35
N THR A 492 40.72 5.87 -9.68
CA THR A 492 40.61 4.69 -10.54
C THR A 492 41.89 3.85 -10.50
N LEU A 493 43.08 4.48 -10.53
CA LEU A 493 44.35 3.77 -10.37
C LEU A 493 44.48 3.11 -8.99
N ILE A 494 44.07 3.79 -7.92
CA ILE A 494 44.08 3.26 -6.55
C ILE A 494 43.12 2.06 -6.45
N CYS A 495 41.92 2.16 -7.03
CA CYS A 495 40.97 1.04 -7.09
C CYS A 495 41.53 -0.16 -7.87
N ILE A 496 42.18 0.09 -9.02
CA ILE A 496 42.84 -0.97 -9.80
C ILE A 496 43.99 -1.61 -9.01
N LEU A 497 44.82 -0.81 -8.33
CA LEU A 497 45.91 -1.32 -7.49
C LEU A 497 45.36 -2.15 -6.32
N PHE A 498 44.27 -1.72 -5.69
CA PHE A 498 43.63 -2.43 -4.61
C PHE A 498 43.06 -3.77 -5.07
N ILE A 499 42.36 -3.80 -6.21
CA ILE A 499 41.87 -5.03 -6.84
C ILE A 499 43.04 -5.97 -7.18
N ALA A 500 44.13 -5.45 -7.73
CA ALA A 500 45.32 -6.25 -8.03
C ALA A 500 45.95 -6.85 -6.77
N ILE A 501 46.05 -6.09 -5.67
CA ILE A 501 46.55 -6.58 -4.38
C ILE A 501 45.63 -7.67 -3.82
N VAL A 502 44.31 -7.47 -3.86
CA VAL A 502 43.33 -8.49 -3.42
C VAL A 502 43.45 -9.76 -4.27
N LEU A 503 43.58 -9.65 -5.59
CA LEU A 503 43.78 -10.80 -6.47
C LEU A 503 45.11 -11.51 -6.19
N ILE A 504 46.18 -10.78 -5.84
CA ILE A 504 47.46 -11.38 -5.42
C ILE A 504 47.28 -12.12 -4.10
N PHE A 505 46.57 -11.57 -3.11
CA PHE A 505 46.28 -12.26 -1.85
C PHE A 505 45.40 -13.49 -2.06
N ILE A 506 44.40 -13.41 -2.94
CA ILE A 506 43.58 -14.57 -3.33
C ILE A 506 44.46 -15.62 -4.02
N ALA A 507 45.38 -15.22 -4.91
CA ALA A 507 46.30 -16.14 -5.55
C ALA A 507 47.24 -16.81 -4.55
N PHE A 508 47.81 -16.08 -3.58
CA PHE A 508 48.60 -16.65 -2.49
C PHE A 508 47.78 -17.56 -1.57
N TYR A 509 46.52 -17.21 -1.29
CA TYR A 509 45.61 -18.02 -0.50
C TYR A 509 45.24 -19.31 -1.22
N ILE A 510 44.93 -19.25 -2.52
CA ILE A 510 44.69 -20.42 -3.37
C ILE A 510 45.96 -21.28 -3.48
N ASN A 511 47.13 -20.68 -3.67
CA ASN A 511 48.40 -21.42 -3.77
C ASN A 511 48.80 -22.03 -2.40
N GLY A 512 48.48 -21.37 -1.31
CA GLY A 512 48.59 -21.90 0.05
C GLY A 512 47.65 -23.08 0.28
N ILE A 513 46.40 -22.99 -0.18
CA ILE A 513 45.42 -24.09 -0.17
C ILE A 513 45.90 -25.24 -1.05
N LEU A 514 46.39 -25.00 -2.26
CA LEU A 514 46.90 -26.06 -3.16
C LEU A 514 48.14 -26.76 -2.58
N ASN A 515 49.00 -26.05 -1.85
CA ASN A 515 50.11 -26.65 -1.11
C ASN A 515 49.66 -27.43 0.13
N LEU A 516 48.57 -27.01 0.80
CA LEU A 516 47.95 -27.75 1.90
C LEU A 516 47.21 -29.02 1.42
N PHE A 517 46.74 -29.05 0.17
CA PHE A 517 46.03 -30.19 -0.44
C PHE A 517 46.91 -31.07 -1.35
N GLY A 518 48.23 -30.86 -1.40
CA GLY A 518 49.18 -31.84 -1.95
C GLY A 518 49.00 -32.21 -3.43
N VAL A 519 48.52 -31.30 -4.28
CA VAL A 519 48.35 -31.57 -5.72
C VAL A 519 49.62 -31.18 -6.49
N TYR A 520 50.67 -31.99 -6.32
CA TYR A 520 51.78 -32.11 -7.29
C TYR A 520 52.16 -33.59 -7.38
N GLU A 521 51.34 -34.39 -8.07
CA GLU A 521 51.77 -35.69 -8.55
C GLU A 521 52.69 -35.52 -9.76
N LYS A 522 53.98 -35.83 -9.57
CA LYS A 522 54.87 -36.22 -10.66
C LYS A 522 54.53 -37.65 -11.09
N PRO A 523 54.41 -37.97 -12.39
CA PRO A 523 54.28 -39.35 -12.82
C PRO A 523 55.65 -40.03 -12.76
N THR A 524 55.86 -40.91 -11.80
CA THR A 524 56.94 -41.90 -11.83
C THR A 524 56.37 -43.25 -12.23
N VAL A 525 56.70 -43.67 -13.44
CA VAL A 525 56.61 -45.06 -13.89
C VAL A 525 57.65 -45.86 -13.13
N LYS A 526 57.24 -46.89 -12.38
CA LYS A 526 58.00 -48.15 -12.21
C LYS A 526 57.15 -49.26 -11.59
N ASP A 527 57.35 -50.43 -12.17
CA ASP A 527 56.70 -51.71 -11.96
C ASP A 527 56.85 -52.32 -10.55
N ASP A 528 56.02 -53.35 -10.34
CA ASP A 528 56.16 -54.51 -9.45
C ASP A 528 55.54 -54.50 -8.02
N ILE A 529 54.35 -55.11 -7.96
CA ILE A 529 53.93 -56.31 -7.16
C ILE A 529 53.89 -56.22 -5.61
N PRO A 530 52.89 -56.86 -4.95
CA PRO A 530 52.30 -56.38 -3.70
C PRO A 530 52.61 -57.25 -2.46
N SER A 531 52.46 -56.66 -1.28
CA SER A 531 52.17 -57.28 0.02
C SER A 531 52.26 -56.15 1.06
N SER A 532 51.49 -56.02 2.12
CA SER A 532 50.45 -56.79 2.77
C SER A 532 50.00 -55.94 3.99
N VAL A 533 48.88 -56.32 4.63
CA VAL A 533 48.69 -56.19 6.10
C VAL A 533 48.29 -54.79 6.65
N THR A 534 46.96 -54.64 6.76
CA THR A 534 46.12 -54.44 7.97
C THR A 534 46.23 -53.25 8.94
N TYR A 535 45.02 -52.78 9.29
CA TYR A 535 44.51 -52.19 10.55
C TYR A 535 45.11 -50.83 10.98
N GLN A 536 44.41 -49.87 11.58
CA GLN A 536 43.13 -49.79 12.30
C GLN A 536 42.81 -48.29 12.54
N LYS A 537 41.52 -47.93 12.64
CA LYS A 537 40.86 -46.92 13.52
C LYS A 537 41.54 -45.54 13.72
N PHE A 538 40.87 -44.41 13.53
CA PHE A 538 39.54 -44.02 14.06
C PHE A 538 38.77 -43.13 13.08
#